data_AF-A0A920N903-F1
#
_entry.id   AF-A0A920N903-F1
#
_cell.length_a   1.000
_cell.length_b   1.000
_cell.length_c   1.000
_cell.angle_alpha   90.00
_cell.angle_beta   90.00
_cell.angle_gamma   90.00
#
_symmetry.space_group_name_H-M   'P 1'
#
loop_
_entity.id
_entity.type
_entity.pdbx_description
1 polymer ?
#
loop_
_entity_poly.entity_id
_entity_poly.type
_entity_poly.pdbx_seq_one_letter_code
_entity_poly.pdbx_strand_id
1 'polypeptide(L)'
;MTVMRGPGVSFRWFGWCLLGLMGAFFSVEKTLEAAKIRTEPLSDAVAEEYGLDPAFYKKVTRVEDILIATSERVSDLAHRETAYQFRMVMKRIKKPIAERIRSKKVLCILIGHAEFTSQLPQFGTDKTGKDLDFYNWRNRGFLTRKGGRPTVVFAEEDVMEYEGGMQKESILIHEFGHVIHGARVLMRYCRSG
;
A
#
# COMPACT_ATOMS: atom_id res chain seq x y z
N MET A 1 -5.35 -32.17 78.22
CA MET A 1 -4.88 -32.88 77.02
C MET A 1 -5.45 -32.20 75.80
N THR A 2 -4.60 -31.49 75.08
CA THR A 2 -4.83 -30.80 73.81
C THR A 2 -4.99 -31.81 72.68
N VAL A 3 -5.99 -31.67 71.80
CA VAL A 3 -5.84 -31.78 70.34
C VAL A 3 -6.93 -30.94 69.67
N MET A 4 -6.51 -29.85 69.02
CA MET A 4 -7.27 -29.10 68.01
C MET A 4 -7.18 -29.84 66.66
N ARG A 5 -8.28 -29.94 65.90
CA ARG A 5 -8.25 -30.23 64.45
C ARG A 5 -9.16 -29.24 63.72
N GLY A 6 -8.58 -28.51 62.76
CA GLY A 6 -9.13 -27.33 62.11
C GLY A 6 -10.15 -27.56 60.98
N PRO A 7 -10.65 -26.47 60.36
CA PRO A 7 -11.67 -26.52 59.32
C PRO A 7 -11.07 -26.79 57.93
N GLY A 8 -11.67 -27.74 57.20
CA GLY A 8 -11.35 -28.02 55.80
C GLY A 8 -11.88 -26.93 54.87
N VAL A 9 -10.96 -26.31 54.13
CA VAL A 9 -11.27 -25.38 53.04
C VAL A 9 -11.58 -26.20 51.79
N SER A 10 -12.83 -26.16 51.33
CA SER A 10 -13.26 -26.74 50.05
C SER A 10 -12.71 -25.90 48.89
N PHE A 11 -11.65 -26.42 48.25
CA PHE A 11 -10.99 -25.84 47.08
C PHE A 11 -11.83 -26.09 45.82
N ARG A 12 -12.61 -25.09 45.41
CA ARG A 12 -13.46 -25.16 44.21
C ARG A 12 -13.14 -24.01 43.26
N TRP A 13 -11.89 -23.95 42.77
CA TRP A 13 -11.42 -22.94 41.80
C TRP A 13 -10.28 -23.50 40.93
N PHE A 14 -10.52 -24.55 40.16
CA PHE A 14 -9.59 -24.94 39.07
C PHE A 14 -10.39 -25.50 37.91
N GLY A 15 -10.67 -24.66 36.92
CA GLY A 15 -11.39 -25.11 35.71
C GLY A 15 -11.63 -24.04 34.64
N TRP A 16 -11.27 -22.78 34.87
CA TRP A 16 -11.60 -21.68 33.95
C TRP A 16 -10.38 -20.88 33.44
N CYS A 17 -9.15 -21.38 33.60
CA CYS A 17 -7.96 -20.69 33.06
C CYS A 17 -7.41 -21.27 31.73
N LEU A 18 -7.79 -22.49 31.33
CA LEU A 18 -7.20 -23.13 30.15
C LEU A 18 -7.90 -22.83 28.81
N LEU A 19 -9.11 -22.25 28.82
CA LEU A 19 -9.82 -21.91 27.58
C LEU A 19 -9.44 -20.53 27.00
N GLY A 20 -8.85 -19.64 27.80
CA GLY A 20 -8.46 -18.29 27.36
C GLY A 20 -7.13 -18.24 26.58
N LEU A 21 -6.23 -19.20 26.80
CA LEU A 21 -4.88 -19.20 26.21
C LEU A 21 -4.85 -19.70 24.77
N MET A 22 -5.73 -20.62 24.35
CA MET A 22 -5.80 -21.06 22.94
C MET A 22 -6.45 -20.01 22.01
N GLY A 23 -7.37 -19.20 22.52
CA GLY A 23 -8.05 -18.16 21.72
C GLY A 23 -7.16 -16.95 21.37
N ALA A 24 -6.23 -16.60 22.27
CA ALA A 24 -5.30 -15.49 22.04
C ALA A 24 -4.24 -15.81 20.97
N PHE A 25 -3.74 -17.05 20.93
CA PHE A 25 -2.74 -17.47 19.93
C PHE A 25 -3.32 -17.47 18.50
N PHE A 26 -4.53 -17.97 18.30
CA PHE A 26 -5.19 -17.99 16.99
C PHE A 26 -5.52 -16.58 16.44
N SER A 27 -5.77 -15.61 17.32
CA SER A 27 -6.10 -14.23 16.91
C SER A 27 -4.85 -13.45 16.48
N VAL A 28 -3.70 -13.70 17.11
CA VAL A 28 -2.42 -13.09 16.74
C VAL A 28 -1.90 -13.60 15.39
N GLU A 29 -2.02 -14.90 15.10
CA GLU A 29 -1.62 -15.48 13.80
C GLU A 29 -2.46 -14.97 12.62
N LYS A 30 -3.79 -14.86 12.77
CA LYS A 30 -4.65 -14.21 11.77
C LYS A 30 -4.23 -12.77 11.49
N THR A 31 -3.76 -12.07 12.51
CA THR A 31 -3.30 -10.68 12.38
C THR A 31 -1.94 -10.61 11.67
N LEU A 32 -1.05 -11.58 11.93
CA LEU A 32 0.26 -11.68 11.27
C LEU A 32 0.15 -12.06 9.78
N GLU A 33 -0.76 -12.97 9.44
CA GLU A 33 -1.00 -13.32 8.04
C GLU A 33 -1.71 -12.21 7.26
N ALA A 34 -2.64 -11.49 7.88
CA ALA A 34 -3.20 -10.26 7.33
C ALA A 34 -2.17 -9.11 7.26
N ALA A 35 -1.11 -9.15 8.08
CA ALA A 35 -0.05 -8.15 8.07
C ALA A 35 1.00 -8.40 6.97
N LYS A 36 1.13 -9.62 6.45
CA LYS A 36 2.07 -9.95 5.38
C LYS A 36 1.49 -9.47 4.06
N ILE A 37 1.97 -8.31 3.61
CA ILE A 37 1.63 -7.77 2.31
C ILE A 37 2.12 -8.77 1.25
N ARG A 38 1.18 -9.38 0.51
CA ARG A 38 1.48 -10.36 -0.54
C ARG A 38 1.38 -9.70 -1.91
N THR A 39 2.29 -10.10 -2.79
CA THR A 39 2.19 -9.82 -4.22
C THR A 39 1.36 -10.94 -4.85
N GLU A 40 0.39 -10.55 -5.66
CA GLU A 40 -0.56 -11.45 -6.30
C GLU A 40 -0.51 -11.24 -7.82
N PRO A 41 -0.84 -12.27 -8.62
CA PRO A 41 -1.02 -12.08 -10.05
C PRO A 41 -2.21 -11.15 -10.33
N LEU A 42 -2.13 -10.39 -11.42
CA LEU A 42 -3.25 -9.58 -11.88
C LEU A 42 -4.41 -10.50 -12.30
N SER A 43 -5.60 -10.27 -11.74
CA SER A 43 -6.84 -10.93 -12.16
C SER A 43 -7.63 -10.05 -13.13
N ASP A 44 -8.43 -10.68 -13.99
CA ASP A 44 -9.23 -9.99 -15.01
C ASP A 44 -10.17 -8.94 -14.40
N ALA A 45 -10.80 -9.25 -13.27
CA ALA A 45 -11.68 -8.32 -12.57
C ALA A 45 -10.94 -7.06 -12.10
N VAL A 46 -9.70 -7.19 -11.63
CA VAL A 46 -8.88 -6.05 -11.22
C VAL A 46 -8.35 -5.29 -12.42
N ALA A 47 -7.98 -6.00 -13.49
CA ALA A 47 -7.56 -5.40 -14.74
C ALA A 47 -8.67 -4.51 -15.33
N GLU A 48 -9.89 -5.02 -15.39
CA GLU A 48 -11.06 -4.27 -15.84
C GLU A 48 -11.38 -3.10 -14.92
N GLU A 49 -11.46 -3.33 -13.59
CA GLU A 49 -11.75 -2.29 -12.61
C GLU A 49 -10.77 -1.11 -12.74
N TYR A 50 -9.48 -1.39 -12.89
CA TYR A 50 -8.44 -0.37 -12.89
C TYR A 50 -8.01 0.09 -14.29
N GLY A 51 -8.53 -0.51 -15.36
CA GLY A 51 -8.11 -0.23 -16.74
C GLY A 51 -6.64 -0.56 -16.97
N LEU A 52 -6.19 -1.71 -16.45
CA LEU A 52 -4.83 -2.21 -16.61
C LEU A 52 -4.81 -3.20 -17.77
N ASP A 53 -3.84 -3.04 -18.67
CA ASP A 53 -3.63 -3.98 -19.77
C ASP A 53 -2.93 -5.26 -19.24
N PRO A 54 -3.59 -6.43 -19.28
CA PRO A 54 -2.99 -7.69 -18.83
C PRO A 54 -1.78 -8.13 -19.66
N ALA A 55 -1.56 -7.58 -20.85
CA ALA A 55 -0.37 -7.85 -21.64
C ALA A 55 0.89 -7.33 -20.93
N PHE A 56 0.79 -6.14 -20.32
CA PHE A 56 1.90 -5.48 -19.62
C PHE A 56 1.90 -5.78 -18.11
N TYR A 57 0.77 -5.56 -17.44
CA TYR A 57 0.66 -5.69 -15.98
C TYR A 57 0.49 -7.15 -15.58
N LYS A 58 1.35 -7.63 -14.68
CA LYS A 58 1.36 -9.03 -14.23
C LYS A 58 1.19 -9.18 -12.73
N LYS A 59 1.62 -8.19 -11.96
CA LYS A 59 1.65 -8.27 -10.50
C LYS A 59 0.92 -7.11 -9.86
N VAL A 60 0.19 -7.42 -8.80
CA VAL A 60 -0.53 -6.45 -7.99
C VAL A 60 -0.32 -6.67 -6.50
N THR A 61 -0.42 -5.59 -5.74
CA THR A 61 -0.43 -5.62 -4.28
C THR A 61 -1.45 -4.62 -3.78
N ARG A 62 -2.34 -5.03 -2.87
CA ARG A 62 -3.32 -4.13 -2.24
C ARG A 62 -2.88 -3.78 -0.83
N VAL A 63 -2.92 -2.49 -0.50
CA VAL A 63 -2.67 -1.99 0.85
C VAL A 63 -3.49 -0.72 1.09
N GLU A 64 -4.23 -0.64 2.19
CA GLU A 64 -5.03 0.56 2.54
C GLU A 64 -5.91 1.06 1.36
N ASP A 65 -6.57 0.15 0.64
CA ASP A 65 -7.36 0.43 -0.59
C ASP A 65 -6.61 1.13 -1.73
N ILE A 66 -5.29 1.11 -1.68
CA ILE A 66 -4.38 1.50 -2.76
C ILE A 66 -3.99 0.22 -3.51
N LEU A 67 -4.18 0.22 -4.83
CA LEU A 67 -3.70 -0.85 -5.69
C LEU A 67 -2.32 -0.47 -6.24
N ILE A 68 -1.31 -1.27 -5.95
CA ILE A 68 0.00 -1.20 -6.59
C ILE A 68 -0.01 -2.18 -7.76
N ALA A 69 0.34 -1.74 -8.96
CA ALA A 69 0.35 -2.56 -10.17
C ALA A 69 1.69 -2.39 -10.93
N THR A 70 2.24 -3.51 -11.41
CA THR A 70 3.55 -3.55 -12.07
C THR A 70 3.61 -4.61 -13.16
N SER A 71 4.69 -4.57 -13.92
CA SER A 71 5.11 -5.67 -14.79
C SER A 71 5.67 -6.86 -13.98
N GLU A 72 6.03 -7.93 -14.68
CA GLU A 72 6.72 -9.07 -14.09
C GLU A 72 8.15 -8.73 -13.61
N ARG A 73 8.77 -7.70 -14.19
CA ARG A 73 10.20 -7.38 -14.01
C ARG A 73 10.52 -6.67 -12.70
N VAL A 74 9.55 -5.98 -12.11
CA VAL A 74 9.72 -5.28 -10.82
C VAL A 74 9.89 -6.30 -9.71
N SER A 75 10.82 -6.11 -8.77
CA SER A 75 11.02 -7.09 -7.69
C SER A 75 9.83 -7.15 -6.71
N ASP A 76 9.57 -8.34 -6.15
CA ASP A 76 8.56 -8.46 -5.08
C ASP A 76 8.98 -7.72 -3.80
N LEU A 77 10.29 -7.47 -3.63
CA LEU A 77 10.80 -6.64 -2.56
C LEU A 77 10.32 -5.20 -2.71
N ALA A 78 10.47 -4.61 -3.91
CA ALA A 78 10.02 -3.25 -4.19
C ALA A 78 8.50 -3.08 -4.03
N HIS A 79 7.71 -4.12 -4.39
CA HIS A 79 6.29 -4.18 -4.08
C HIS A 79 6.00 -4.05 -2.59
N ARG A 80 6.64 -4.89 -1.78
CA ARG A 80 6.41 -4.92 -0.34
C ARG A 80 6.87 -3.64 0.33
N GLU A 81 7.99 -3.08 -0.12
CA GLU A 81 8.52 -1.83 0.40
C GLU A 81 7.58 -0.66 0.08
N THR A 82 7.13 -0.53 -1.17
CA THR A 82 6.13 0.47 -1.57
C THR A 82 4.87 0.36 -0.70
N ALA A 83 4.40 -0.87 -0.49
CA ALA A 83 3.21 -1.11 0.28
C ALA A 83 3.39 -0.81 1.78
N TYR A 84 4.57 -1.11 2.32
CA TYR A 84 4.96 -0.74 3.68
C TYR A 84 4.97 0.79 3.84
N GLN A 85 5.58 1.52 2.91
CA GLN A 85 5.61 2.99 2.93
C GLN A 85 4.19 3.58 2.90
N PHE A 86 3.30 3.10 2.01
CA PHE A 86 1.89 3.53 2.01
C PHE A 86 1.19 3.25 3.34
N ARG A 87 1.35 2.04 3.90
CA ARG A 87 0.77 1.67 5.20
C ARG A 87 1.25 2.62 6.30
N MET A 88 2.54 2.94 6.33
CA MET A 88 3.12 3.83 7.33
C MET A 88 2.62 5.26 7.21
N VAL A 89 2.48 5.78 5.99
CA VAL A 89 1.91 7.11 5.77
C VAL A 89 0.43 7.13 6.17
N MET A 90 -0.35 6.13 5.77
CA MET A 90 -1.78 6.03 6.10
C MET A 90 -2.04 5.94 7.60
N LYS A 91 -1.18 5.25 8.36
CA LYS A 91 -1.24 5.18 9.83
C LYS A 91 -1.06 6.54 10.51
N ARG A 92 -0.34 7.49 9.89
CA ARG A 92 -0.09 8.83 10.44
C ARG A 92 -1.18 9.84 10.09
N ILE A 93 -2.09 9.50 9.18
CA ILE A 93 -3.18 10.37 8.73
C ILE A 93 -4.39 10.23 9.66
N LYS A 94 -5.06 11.35 9.96
CA LYS A 94 -6.31 11.34 10.73
C LYS A 94 -7.37 10.46 10.03
N LYS A 95 -8.05 9.60 10.80
CA LYS A 95 -9.01 8.62 10.30
C LYS A 95 -9.99 9.15 9.22
N PRO A 96 -10.65 10.31 9.37
CA PRO A 96 -11.58 10.81 8.34
C PRO A 96 -10.92 11.17 7.01
N ILE A 97 -9.64 11.55 7.03
CA ILE A 97 -8.86 11.85 5.81
C ILE A 97 -8.40 10.54 5.18
N ALA A 98 -7.93 9.58 5.98
CA ALA A 98 -7.53 8.27 5.50
C ALA A 98 -8.69 7.54 4.79
N GLU A 99 -9.91 7.60 5.35
CA GLU A 99 -11.12 7.04 4.74
C GLU A 99 -11.43 7.65 3.36
N ARG A 100 -11.22 8.97 3.21
CA ARG A 100 -11.39 9.67 1.93
C ARG A 100 -10.31 9.33 0.90
N ILE A 101 -9.12 8.95 1.34
CA ILE A 101 -8.06 8.48 0.44
C ILE A 101 -8.41 7.07 -0.02
N ARG A 102 -8.83 6.19 0.90
CA ARG A 102 -9.30 4.84 0.60
C ARG A 102 -10.45 4.84 -0.40
N SER A 103 -11.44 5.71 -0.22
CA SER A 103 -12.59 5.79 -1.13
C SER A 103 -12.25 6.22 -2.56
N LYS A 104 -11.07 6.83 -2.78
CA LYS A 104 -10.59 7.21 -4.12
C LYS A 104 -9.97 6.05 -4.90
N LYS A 105 -9.76 4.88 -4.26
CA LYS A 105 -9.16 3.69 -4.87
C LYS A 105 -7.89 4.04 -5.66
N VAL A 106 -6.94 4.66 -4.98
CA VAL A 106 -5.72 5.19 -5.61
C VAL A 106 -4.98 4.07 -6.33
N LEU A 107 -4.53 4.34 -7.55
CA LEU A 107 -3.66 3.45 -8.30
C LEU A 107 -2.22 3.90 -8.15
N CYS A 108 -1.33 2.99 -7.80
CA CYS A 108 0.10 3.17 -7.82
C CYS A 108 0.68 2.29 -8.93
N ILE A 109 1.38 2.87 -9.90
CA ILE A 109 2.13 2.13 -10.91
C ILE A 109 3.60 2.21 -10.51
N LEU A 110 4.23 1.06 -10.32
CA LEU A 110 5.66 0.98 -10.03
C LEU A 110 6.39 0.48 -11.28
N ILE A 111 7.38 1.25 -11.73
CA ILE A 111 8.18 1.00 -12.94
C ILE A 111 9.49 0.36 -12.50
N GLY A 112 9.90 -0.73 -13.16
CA GLY A 112 11.18 -1.36 -12.88
C GLY A 112 12.37 -0.45 -13.19
N HIS A 113 13.51 -0.76 -12.58
CA HIS A 113 14.75 0.00 -12.83
C HIS A 113 15.13 0.04 -14.32
N ALA A 114 14.97 -1.08 -15.02
CA ALA A 114 15.26 -1.21 -16.45
C ALA A 114 14.05 -0.96 -17.37
N GLU A 115 12.98 -0.36 -16.83
CA GLU A 115 11.75 -0.04 -17.56
C GLU A 115 11.56 1.47 -17.65
N PHE A 116 10.87 1.89 -18.71
CA PHE A 116 10.65 3.29 -19.01
C PHE A 116 9.17 3.66 -18.94
N THR A 117 8.90 4.91 -18.57
CA THR A 117 7.53 5.44 -18.49
C THR A 117 6.81 5.35 -19.83
N SER A 118 7.52 5.57 -20.94
CA SER A 118 6.98 5.40 -22.30
C SER A 118 6.55 3.98 -22.65
N GLN A 119 7.01 2.96 -21.91
CA GLN A 119 6.60 1.56 -22.10
C GLN A 119 5.30 1.23 -21.36
N LEU A 120 4.85 2.10 -20.44
CA LEU A 120 3.58 1.92 -19.77
C LEU A 120 2.42 2.14 -20.76
N PRO A 121 1.42 1.24 -20.84
CA PRO A 121 0.31 1.36 -21.77
C PRO A 121 -0.43 2.72 -21.70
N GLN A 122 -0.50 3.34 -20.52
CA GLN A 122 -1.20 4.62 -20.32
C GLN A 122 -0.34 5.86 -20.57
N PHE A 123 0.96 5.71 -20.81
CA PHE A 123 1.94 6.80 -20.92
C PHE A 123 2.87 6.66 -22.14
N GLY A 124 2.46 5.87 -23.14
CA GLY A 124 3.12 5.84 -24.44
C GLY A 124 3.25 7.22 -25.08
N THR A 125 4.30 7.41 -25.87
CA THR A 125 4.59 8.68 -26.54
C THR A 125 5.25 8.44 -27.89
N ASP A 126 5.00 9.32 -28.85
CA ASP A 126 5.61 9.28 -30.19
C ASP A 126 7.01 9.94 -30.24
N LYS A 127 7.55 10.35 -29.09
CA LYS A 127 8.90 10.94 -29.00
C LYS A 127 9.97 9.90 -29.36
N THR A 128 11.05 10.38 -29.96
CA THR A 128 12.18 9.53 -30.40
C THR A 128 13.52 10.15 -30.03
N GLY A 129 14.57 9.33 -29.90
CA GLY A 129 15.94 9.79 -29.63
C GLY A 129 16.05 10.54 -28.29
N LYS A 130 16.81 11.65 -28.28
CA LYS A 130 17.08 12.43 -27.06
C LYS A 130 15.81 12.95 -26.37
N ASP A 131 14.74 13.21 -27.12
CA ASP A 131 13.47 13.66 -26.56
C ASP A 131 12.75 12.54 -25.82
N LEU A 132 12.88 11.30 -26.29
CA LEU A 132 12.37 10.12 -25.61
C LEU A 132 13.19 9.84 -24.34
N ASP A 133 14.51 9.94 -24.43
CA ASP A 133 15.41 9.76 -23.29
C ASP A 133 15.09 10.79 -22.20
N PHE A 134 14.93 12.06 -22.59
CA PHE A 134 14.54 13.13 -21.67
C PHE A 134 13.16 12.89 -21.06
N TYR A 135 12.18 12.44 -21.87
CA TYR A 135 10.85 12.09 -21.37
C TYR A 135 10.92 10.99 -20.31
N ASN A 136 11.65 9.91 -20.57
CA ASN A 136 11.78 8.77 -19.66
C ASN A 136 12.53 9.15 -18.38
N TRP A 137 13.62 9.90 -18.51
CA TRP A 137 14.41 10.39 -17.38
C TRP A 137 13.60 11.36 -16.50
N ARG A 138 12.84 12.28 -17.11
CA ARG A 138 12.07 13.28 -16.37
C ARG A 138 10.86 12.70 -15.65
N ASN A 139 10.28 11.62 -16.16
CA ASN A 139 9.02 11.05 -15.68
C ASN A 139 9.23 9.75 -14.87
N ARG A 140 10.21 9.71 -13.97
CA ARG A 140 10.43 8.57 -13.06
C ARG A 140 9.49 8.55 -11.85
N GLY A 141 8.96 9.71 -11.44
CA GLY A 141 7.95 9.81 -10.39
C GLY A 141 7.01 10.99 -10.60
N PHE A 142 5.68 10.76 -10.57
CA PHE A 142 4.67 11.82 -10.74
C PHE A 142 3.26 11.40 -10.32
N LEU A 143 2.40 12.39 -10.03
CA LEU A 143 0.96 12.22 -9.82
C LEU A 143 0.15 12.63 -11.04
N THR A 144 -0.86 11.84 -11.40
CA THR A 144 -1.83 12.12 -12.46
C THR A 144 -3.21 11.56 -12.11
N ARG A 145 -4.14 11.56 -13.08
CA ARG A 145 -5.43 10.87 -12.98
C ARG A 145 -5.65 9.97 -14.19
N LYS A 146 -6.03 8.71 -13.95
CA LYS A 146 -6.44 7.75 -14.99
C LYS A 146 -7.77 7.14 -14.58
N GLY A 147 -8.71 6.96 -15.50
CA GLY A 147 -10.03 6.38 -15.17
C GLY A 147 -10.77 7.09 -14.03
N GLY A 148 -10.60 8.41 -13.89
CA GLY A 148 -11.21 9.21 -12.82
C GLY A 148 -10.57 9.07 -11.44
N ARG A 149 -9.64 8.13 -11.22
CA ARG A 149 -8.92 7.94 -9.95
C ARG A 149 -7.56 8.66 -9.93
N PRO A 150 -7.07 9.09 -8.76
CA PRO A 150 -5.67 9.49 -8.62
C PRO A 150 -4.76 8.31 -8.96
N THR A 151 -3.73 8.59 -9.75
CA THR A 151 -2.73 7.61 -10.17
C THR A 151 -1.36 8.19 -9.87
N VAL A 152 -0.61 7.55 -8.98
CA VAL A 152 0.79 7.86 -8.71
C VAL A 152 1.67 6.87 -9.46
N VAL A 153 2.77 7.37 -9.99
CA VAL A 153 3.78 6.57 -10.70
C VAL A 153 5.10 6.76 -9.99
N PHE A 154 5.80 5.67 -9.71
CA PHE A 154 7.13 5.69 -9.11
C PHE A 154 8.06 4.71 -9.83
N ALA A 155 9.34 5.00 -9.79
CA ALA A 155 10.39 4.09 -10.20
C ALA A 155 10.84 3.22 -9.03
N GLU A 156 11.30 2.01 -9.31
CA GLU A 156 11.86 1.09 -8.31
C GLU A 156 13.02 1.73 -7.53
N GLU A 157 13.91 2.49 -8.20
CA GLU A 157 14.98 3.23 -7.53
C GLU A 157 14.50 4.33 -6.58
N ASP A 158 13.33 4.91 -6.82
CA ASP A 158 12.77 5.96 -5.94
C ASP A 158 12.22 5.33 -4.64
N VAL A 159 11.73 4.10 -4.72
CA VAL A 159 11.20 3.35 -3.57
C VAL A 159 12.33 2.74 -2.75
N MET A 160 13.33 2.18 -3.43
CA MET A 160 14.45 1.46 -2.82
C MET A 160 15.65 2.36 -2.50
N GLU A 161 15.59 3.65 -2.86
CA GLU A 161 16.66 4.64 -2.70
C GLU A 161 17.97 4.24 -3.41
N TYR A 162 17.88 3.62 -4.60
CA TYR A 162 19.06 3.27 -5.38
C TYR A 162 19.77 4.50 -5.96
N GLU A 163 21.06 4.35 -6.26
CA GLU A 163 21.84 5.37 -6.96
C GLU A 163 21.25 5.59 -8.37
N GLY A 164 20.81 6.82 -8.65
CA GLY A 164 20.08 7.18 -9.87
C GLY A 164 18.61 7.58 -9.67
N GLY A 165 18.00 7.29 -8.51
CA GLY A 165 16.68 7.82 -8.12
C GLY A 165 16.76 9.30 -7.70
N MET A 166 15.64 10.04 -7.71
CA MET A 166 15.69 11.45 -7.25
C MET A 166 15.71 11.49 -5.71
N GLN A 167 16.91 11.51 -5.11
CA GLN A 167 17.17 11.45 -3.66
C GLN A 167 16.75 12.69 -2.84
N LYS A 168 15.95 13.61 -3.39
CA LYS A 168 15.57 14.87 -2.73
C LYS A 168 14.14 14.78 -2.19
N GLU A 169 14.03 14.44 -0.91
CA GLU A 169 12.78 14.12 -0.21
C GLU A 169 12.10 12.88 -0.82
N SER A 170 11.57 11.97 0.01
CA SER A 170 10.90 10.77 -0.51
C SER A 170 9.78 11.21 -1.46
N ILE A 171 9.98 11.08 -2.78
CA ILE A 171 9.03 11.50 -3.83
C ILE A 171 7.67 10.86 -3.55
N LEU A 172 7.69 9.66 -3.00
CA LEU A 172 6.51 8.96 -2.51
C LEU A 172 5.73 9.78 -1.47
N ILE A 173 6.41 10.37 -0.48
CA ILE A 173 5.79 11.24 0.53
C ILE A 173 5.38 12.59 -0.08
N HIS A 174 6.16 13.16 -1.01
CA HIS A 174 5.86 14.43 -1.67
C HIS A 174 4.58 14.32 -2.54
N GLU A 175 4.53 13.34 -3.44
CA GLU A 175 3.41 13.13 -4.37
C GLU A 175 2.18 12.55 -3.69
N PHE A 176 2.37 11.65 -2.71
CA PHE A 176 1.25 11.22 -1.87
C PHE A 176 0.75 12.37 -0.98
N GLY A 177 1.63 13.29 -0.60
CA GLY A 177 1.29 14.57 0.02
C GLY A 177 0.25 15.36 -0.78
N HIS A 178 0.34 15.37 -2.11
CA HIS A 178 -0.68 15.98 -2.98
C HIS A 178 -2.02 15.23 -2.95
N VAL A 179 -2.02 13.89 -2.87
CA VAL A 179 -3.25 13.10 -2.69
C VAL A 179 -3.94 13.43 -1.35
N ILE A 180 -3.15 13.56 -0.28
CA ILE A 180 -3.62 13.97 1.05
C ILE A 180 -4.16 15.40 1.02
N HIS A 181 -3.41 16.33 0.41
CA HIS A 181 -3.80 17.74 0.30
C HIS A 181 -5.13 17.89 -0.46
N GLY A 182 -5.31 17.17 -1.58
CA GLY A 182 -6.57 17.13 -2.32
C GLY A 182 -7.74 16.52 -1.52
N ALA A 183 -7.48 15.58 -0.60
CA ALA A 183 -8.51 15.08 0.32
C ALA A 183 -8.89 16.09 1.42
N ARG A 184 -7.93 16.94 1.83
CA ARG A 184 -8.11 17.99 2.85
C ARG A 184 -8.85 19.22 2.30
N VAL A 185 -8.55 19.70 1.09
CA VAL A 185 -9.21 20.87 0.49
C VAL A 185 -10.72 20.65 0.34
N LEU A 186 -11.16 19.42 0.07
CA LEU A 186 -12.59 19.07 -0.02
C LEU A 186 -13.36 19.24 1.31
N MET A 187 -12.69 19.24 2.48
CA MET A 187 -13.37 19.54 3.76
C MET A 187 -13.80 21.00 3.89
N ARG A 188 -13.13 21.94 3.20
CA ARG A 188 -13.48 23.36 3.27
C ARG A 188 -14.70 23.70 2.40
N TYR A 189 -15.00 22.88 1.39
CA TYR A 189 -16.18 23.04 0.54
C TYR A 189 -17.41 22.28 1.05
N CYS A 190 -17.23 21.13 1.70
CA CYS A 190 -18.35 20.29 2.18
C CYS A 190 -18.89 20.71 3.57
N ARG A 191 -18.38 21.80 4.15
CA ARG A 191 -18.90 22.43 5.39
C ARG A 191 -19.64 23.75 5.11
N SER A 192 -19.91 24.02 3.84
CA SER A 192 -20.48 25.27 3.32
C SER A 192 -21.73 25.02 2.46
N GLY A 193 -22.34 23.84 2.57
CA GLY A 193 -23.61 23.49 1.93
C GLY A 193 -24.58 22.99 2.98
#